data_AF-A0A246GGK6-F1
#
_entry.id   AF-A0A246GGK6-F1
#
_cell.length_a   1.000
_cell.length_b   1.000
_cell.length_c   1.000
_cell.angle_alpha   90.00
_cell.angle_beta   90.00
_cell.angle_gamma   90.00
#
_symmetry.space_group_name_H-M   'P 1'
#
loop_
_entity.id
_entity.type
_entity.pdbx_description
1 polymer ?
#
loop_
_entity_poly.entity_id
_entity_poly.type
_entity_poly.pdbx_seq_one_letter_code
_entity_poly.pdbx_strand_id
1 'polypeptide(L)'
;MVLNNEINKETLQFMKTNGMNYVFFTAPFRRDTKNLNFVSQLRNHYPVFWDFSTSITESNLFKNGYHLNHTGAKEFSIIFSNKIKD
;
A
#
# COMPACT_ATOMS: atom_id res chain seq x y z
N MET A 1 14.49 -7.57 -6.85
CA MET A 1 15.24 -7.27 -5.61
C MET A 1 14.34 -7.01 -4.40
N VAL A 2 13.14 -6.42 -4.54
CA VAL A 2 12.25 -6.15 -3.38
C VAL A 2 11.37 -7.34 -2.96
N LEU A 3 10.80 -8.09 -3.91
CA LEU A 3 9.83 -9.16 -3.60
C LEU A 3 10.46 -10.37 -2.89
N ASN A 4 11.72 -10.68 -3.21
CA ASN A 4 12.44 -11.83 -2.65
C ASN A 4 13.62 -11.35 -1.79
N ASN A 5 13.38 -10.45 -0.85
CA ASN A 5 14.39 -10.13 0.17
C ASN A 5 14.12 -10.97 1.44
N GLU A 6 15.18 -11.25 2.20
CA GLU A 6 15.07 -12.08 3.40
C GLU A 6 14.23 -11.39 4.50
N ILE A 7 14.27 -10.06 4.58
CA ILE A 7 13.48 -9.26 5.54
C ILE A 7 11.97 -9.53 5.40
N ASN A 8 11.46 -9.62 4.17
CA ASN A 8 10.03 -9.89 3.92
C ASN A 8 9.66 -11.30 4.37
N LYS A 9 10.53 -12.28 4.13
CA LYS A 9 10.31 -13.67 4.56
C LYS A 9 10.30 -13.77 6.08
N GLU A 10 11.28 -13.15 6.74
CA GLU A 10 11.38 -13.12 8.20
C GLU A 10 10.15 -12.43 8.83
N THR A 11 9.70 -11.31 8.26
CA THR A 11 8.50 -10.59 8.73
C THR A 11 7.25 -11.45 8.58
N LEU A 12 7.06 -12.10 7.43
CA LEU A 12 5.94 -13.02 7.20
C LEU A 12 5.97 -14.21 8.16
N GLN A 13 7.15 -14.78 8.38
CA GLN A 13 7.31 -15.90 9.31
C GLN A 13 6.99 -15.48 10.74
N PHE A 14 7.47 -14.31 11.16
CA PHE A 14 7.18 -13.75 12.47
C PHE A 14 5.67 -13.58 12.68
N MET A 15 4.96 -12.95 11.74
CA MET A 15 3.51 -12.74 11.84
C MET A 15 2.75 -14.07 11.90
N LYS A 16 3.15 -15.06 11.09
CA LYS A 16 2.53 -16.41 11.08
C LYS A 16 2.75 -17.13 12.40
N THR A 17 3.99 -17.18 12.91
CA THR A 17 4.32 -17.87 14.16
C THR A 17 3.57 -17.27 15.35
N ASN A 18 3.30 -15.96 15.34
CA ASN A 18 2.61 -15.26 16.42
C ASN A 18 1.08 -15.16 16.21
N GLY A 19 0.52 -15.82 15.20
CA GLY A 19 -0.93 -15.80 14.94
C GLY A 19 -1.50 -14.40 14.67
N MET A 20 -0.71 -13.50 14.08
CA MET A 20 -1.13 -12.13 13.80
C MET A 20 -2.07 -12.10 12.59
N ASN A 21 -3.17 -11.35 12.69
CA ASN A 21 -3.96 -10.96 11.53
C ASN A 21 -3.29 -9.77 10.85
N TYR A 22 -2.96 -9.92 9.56
CA TYR A 22 -2.27 -8.88 8.79
C TYR A 22 -2.84 -8.73 7.38
N VAL A 23 -2.64 -7.54 6.83
CA VAL A 23 -2.88 -7.22 5.43
C VAL A 23 -1.72 -6.37 4.93
N PHE A 24 -1.27 -6.65 3.72
CA PHE A 24 -0.35 -5.77 3.01
C PHE A 24 -1.15 -4.73 2.24
N PHE A 25 -0.63 -3.52 2.11
CA PHE A 25 -1.27 -2.50 1.29
C PHE A 25 -0.26 -1.55 0.66
N THR A 26 -0.67 -0.88 -0.41
CA THR A 26 0.04 0.30 -0.95
C THR A 26 -0.71 1.56 -0.60
N ALA A 27 0.02 2.65 -0.33
CA ALA A 27 -0.57 3.98 -0.30
C ALA A 27 -0.91 4.47 -1.73
N PRO A 28 -1.72 5.55 -1.87
CA PRO A 28 -1.95 6.17 -3.17
C PRO A 28 -0.67 6.76 -3.74
N PHE A 29 -0.54 6.73 -5.07
CA PHE A 29 0.56 7.37 -5.79
C PHE A 29 0.03 8.41 -6.77
N ARG A 30 0.81 9.45 -7.02
CA ARG A 30 0.48 10.40 -8.08
C ARG A 30 0.64 9.72 -9.44
N ARG A 31 -0.26 10.00 -10.38
CA ARG A 31 -0.33 9.30 -11.69
C ARG A 31 0.93 9.42 -12.55
N ASP A 32 1.71 10.47 -12.37
CA ASP A 32 2.98 10.72 -13.07
C ASP A 32 4.20 10.02 -12.42
N THR A 33 3.97 9.27 -11.35
CA THR A 33 5.02 8.53 -10.65
C THR A 33 5.56 7.40 -11.52
N LYS A 34 6.88 7.23 -11.53
CA LYS A 34 7.53 6.15 -12.28
C LYS A 34 7.25 4.80 -11.63
N ASN A 35 7.24 3.74 -12.43
CA ASN A 35 7.19 2.35 -12.00
C ASN A 35 5.90 1.91 -11.26
N LEU A 36 4.76 2.52 -11.55
CA LEU A 36 3.47 2.09 -10.98
C LEU A 36 3.08 0.64 -11.32
N ASN A 37 3.63 0.06 -12.39
CA ASN A 37 3.43 -1.36 -12.69
C ASN A 37 3.92 -2.28 -11.58
N PHE A 38 4.83 -1.81 -10.71
CA PHE A 38 5.36 -2.64 -9.63
C PHE A 38 4.25 -3.06 -8.65
N VAL A 39 3.18 -2.25 -8.53
CA VAL A 39 2.01 -2.56 -7.70
C VAL A 39 1.31 -3.84 -8.18
N SER A 40 1.22 -4.08 -9.50
CA SER A 40 0.63 -5.32 -10.00
C SER A 40 1.48 -6.54 -9.67
N GLN A 41 2.81 -6.38 -9.56
CA GLN A 41 3.70 -7.46 -9.13
C GLN A 41 3.53 -7.77 -7.65
N LEU A 42 3.32 -6.76 -6.79
CA LEU A 42 3.02 -6.94 -5.37
C LEU A 42 1.73 -7.74 -5.16
N ARG A 43 0.69 -7.42 -5.93
CA ARG A 43 -0.61 -8.12 -5.86
C ARG A 43 -0.48 -9.62 -6.14
N ASN A 44 0.40 -10.01 -7.06
CA ASN A 44 0.64 -11.42 -7.38
C ASN A 44 1.50 -12.14 -6.33
N HIS A 45 2.28 -11.40 -5.55
CA HIS A 45 3.21 -11.97 -4.57
C HIS A 45 2.60 -12.13 -3.18
N TYR A 46 1.75 -11.19 -2.74
CA TYR A 46 1.16 -11.20 -1.40
C TYR A 46 -0.32 -11.62 -1.43
N PRO A 47 -0.71 -12.69 -0.70
CA PRO A 47 -2.06 -13.28 -0.79
C PRO A 47 -3.17 -12.40 -0.19
N VAL A 48 -2.83 -11.48 0.72
CA VAL A 48 -3.77 -10.51 1.32
C VAL A 48 -3.21 -9.12 1.08
N PHE A 49 -3.54 -8.54 -0.07
CA PHE A 49 -3.02 -7.26 -0.54
C PHE A 49 -4.14 -6.29 -0.92
N TRP A 50 -4.19 -5.15 -0.25
CA TRP A 50 -5.09 -4.05 -0.58
C TRP A 50 -4.37 -3.01 -1.43
N ASP A 51 -4.80 -2.89 -2.67
CA ASP A 51 -4.24 -1.93 -3.59
C ASP A 51 -4.99 -0.59 -3.52
N PHE A 52 -4.37 0.41 -2.89
CA PHE A 52 -4.90 1.79 -2.88
C PHE A 52 -4.14 2.73 -3.81
N SER A 53 -3.28 2.21 -4.70
CA SER A 53 -2.40 3.00 -5.56
C SER A 53 -3.13 4.06 -6.38
N THR A 54 -4.42 3.84 -6.67
CA THR A 54 -5.29 4.71 -7.46
C THR A 54 -6.47 5.30 -6.68
N SER A 55 -6.51 5.13 -5.36
CA SER A 55 -7.65 5.59 -4.53
C SER A 55 -7.73 7.10 -4.34
N ILE A 56 -6.63 7.82 -4.60
CA ILE A 56 -6.58 9.30 -4.70
C ILE A 56 -5.88 9.63 -6.00
N THR A 57 -6.44 10.55 -6.78
CA THR A 57 -5.94 10.84 -8.13
C THR A 57 -5.63 12.30 -8.41
N GLU A 58 -6.07 13.18 -7.52
CA GLU A 58 -5.98 14.62 -7.62
C GLU A 58 -4.57 15.05 -7.21
N SER A 59 -3.77 15.53 -8.16
CA SER A 59 -2.36 15.88 -7.94
C SER A 59 -2.14 16.92 -6.83
N ASN A 60 -3.12 17.79 -6.56
CA ASN A 60 -3.07 18.78 -5.48
C ASN A 60 -3.21 18.17 -4.07
N LEU A 61 -3.54 16.89 -3.95
CA LEU A 61 -3.57 16.14 -2.68
C LEU A 61 -2.23 15.45 -2.36
N PHE A 62 -1.22 15.63 -3.22
CA PHE A 62 0.10 15.05 -3.06
C PHE A 62 1.15 16.11 -2.69
N LYS A 63 2.02 15.78 -1.74
CA LYS A 63 3.26 16.53 -1.48
C LYS A 63 4.31 16.23 -2.55
N ASN A 64 4.38 14.98 -3.02
CA ASN A 64 5.20 14.54 -4.15
C ASN A 64 4.62 13.24 -4.74
N GLY A 65 5.28 12.62 -5.72
CA GLY A 65 4.77 11.42 -6.40
C GLY A 65 4.40 10.25 -5.48
N TYR A 66 5.04 10.16 -4.31
CA TYR A 66 4.92 9.02 -3.39
C TYR A 66 4.23 9.35 -2.07
N HIS A 67 3.97 10.63 -1.78
CA HIS A 67 3.47 11.06 -0.48
C HIS A 67 2.30 12.03 -0.64
N LEU A 68 1.21 11.72 0.07
CA LEU A 68 0.08 12.63 0.24
C LEU A 68 0.50 13.86 1.04
N ASN A 69 -0.19 14.98 0.81
CA ASN A 69 -0.14 16.12 1.72
C ASN A 69 -1.16 15.95 2.85
N HIS A 70 -1.30 16.96 3.72
CA HIS A 70 -2.23 16.91 4.85
C HIS A 70 -3.67 16.62 4.44
N THR A 71 -4.16 17.28 3.39
CA THR A 71 -5.54 17.09 2.89
C THR A 71 -5.70 15.69 2.31
N GLY A 72 -4.77 15.27 1.44
CA GLY A 72 -4.80 13.92 0.86
C GLY A 72 -4.72 12.82 1.92
N ALA A 73 -3.92 13.01 2.97
CA ALA A 73 -3.82 12.04 4.06
C ALA A 73 -5.15 11.90 4.83
N LYS A 74 -5.89 13.01 5.03
CA LYS A 74 -7.23 12.95 5.64
C LYS A 74 -8.21 12.17 4.78
N GLU A 75 -8.22 12.43 3.48
CA GLU A 75 -9.09 11.72 2.54
C GLU A 75 -8.76 10.22 2.49
N PHE A 76 -7.48 9.88 2.38
CA PHE A 76 -7.04 8.48 2.38
C PHE A 76 -7.39 7.78 3.69
N SER A 77 -7.31 8.48 4.83
CA SER A 77 -7.67 7.90 6.13
C SER A 77 -9.13 7.47 6.19
N ILE A 78 -10.04 8.21 5.54
CA ILE A 78 -11.46 7.86 5.45
C ILE A 78 -11.63 6.61 4.57
N ILE A 79 -11.01 6.58 3.39
CA ILE A 79 -11.05 5.44 2.46
C ILE A 79 -10.52 4.17 3.15
N PHE A 80 -9.36 4.27 3.79
CA PHE A 80 -8.71 3.16 4.49
C PHE A 80 -9.53 2.66 5.67
N SER A 81 -10.09 3.58 6.48
CA SER A 81 -10.92 3.23 7.63
C SER A 81 -12.22 2.55 7.24
N ASN A 82 -12.80 2.89 6.09
CA ASN A 82 -13.94 2.17 5.55
C ASN A 82 -13.53 0.75 5.13
N LYS A 83 -12.36 0.60 4.49
CA LYS A 83 -11.89 -0.71 4.04
C LYS A 83 -11.62 -1.70 5.17
N ILE A 84 -11.13 -1.21 6.32
CA ILE A 84 -10.88 -2.07 7.50
C ILE A 84 -12.17 -2.64 8.10
N LYS A 85 -13.31 -1.97 7.89
CA LYS A 85 -14.61 -2.40 8.43
C LYS A 85 -15.33 -3.42 7.55
N ASP A 86 -14.85 -3.69 6.34
CA ASP A 86 -15.38 -4.70 5.41
C ASP A 86 -15.03 -6.13 5.88
#